data_AF-A0A420BUT8-F1
#
_entry.id   AF-A0A420BUT8-F1
#
_cell.length_a   1.000
_cell.length_b   1.000
_cell.length_c   1.000
_cell.angle_alpha   90.00
_cell.angle_beta   90.00
_cell.angle_gamma   90.00
#
_symmetry.space_group_name_H-M   'P 1'
#
loop_
_entity.id
_entity.type
_entity.pdbx_description
1 polymer ?
#
loop_
_entity_poly.entity_id
_entity_poly.type
_entity_poly.pdbx_seq_one_letter_code
_entity_poly.pdbx_strand_id
1 'polypeptide(L)'
;MILRLYRASIWHPDAIPPDEWKYRNLKRVWLPIYDLIAIFAGIQAVLFGSTILDRLFHPELVDLLGITMATIATVCLAGVAFPSLWRVEIIGKVLLVGLVAGYITSILLFSQRPEPNLFVVGMLTFGLPLAFFRLNLLGEEMKERRPEEEASARE
;
A
#
# COMPACT_ATOMS: atom_id res chain seq x y z
N MET A 1 -24.88 -11.80 -7.36
CA MET A 1 -23.68 -10.95 -7.53
C MET A 1 -22.86 -10.87 -6.24
N ILE A 2 -23.46 -10.51 -5.11
CA ILE A 2 -22.79 -10.38 -3.80
C ILE A 2 -22.07 -11.67 -3.36
N LEU A 3 -22.69 -12.84 -3.51
CA LEU A 3 -22.06 -14.13 -3.18
C LEU A 3 -20.79 -14.42 -4.01
N ARG A 4 -20.75 -13.97 -5.27
CA ARG A 4 -19.56 -14.14 -6.14
C ARG A 4 -18.42 -13.23 -5.68
N LEU A 5 -18.73 -11.99 -5.31
CA LEU A 5 -17.74 -11.04 -4.77
C LEU A 5 -17.20 -11.50 -3.41
N TYR A 6 -18.06 -11.99 -2.52
CA TYR A 6 -17.64 -12.53 -1.23
C TYR A 6 -16.70 -13.71 -1.41
N ARG A 7 -17.03 -14.66 -2.29
CA ARG A 7 -16.19 -15.83 -2.57
C ARG A 7 -14.83 -15.48 -3.19
N ALA A 8 -14.76 -14.40 -3.95
CA ALA A 8 -13.51 -13.90 -4.53
C ALA A 8 -12.69 -13.06 -3.54
N SER A 9 -13.24 -12.70 -2.38
CA SER A 9 -12.59 -11.80 -1.43
C SER A 9 -11.74 -12.53 -0.39
N ILE A 10 -10.75 -11.84 0.19
CA ILE A 10 -9.88 -12.36 1.25
C ILE A 10 -10.63 -12.76 2.54
N TRP A 11 -11.86 -12.26 2.72
CA TRP A 11 -12.72 -12.59 3.86
C TRP A 11 -13.48 -13.91 3.69
N HIS A 12 -13.44 -14.54 2.51
CA HIS A 12 -13.95 -15.89 2.36
C HIS A 12 -13.10 -16.87 3.20
N PRO A 13 -13.70 -17.87 3.88
CA PRO A 13 -12.97 -18.83 4.70
C PRO A 13 -11.81 -19.51 3.95
N ASP A 14 -12.06 -19.90 2.69
CA ASP A 14 -11.12 -20.63 1.84
C ASP A 14 -10.14 -19.72 1.06
N ALA A 15 -10.17 -18.41 1.27
CA ALA A 15 -9.30 -17.49 0.53
C ALA A 15 -7.84 -17.50 1.02
N ILE A 16 -7.57 -18.04 2.20
CA ILE A 16 -6.23 -18.12 2.80
C ILE A 16 -5.84 -19.61 2.92
N PRO A 17 -4.76 -20.04 2.26
CA PRO A 17 -4.22 -21.39 2.40
C PRO A 17 -3.92 -21.76 3.87
N PRO A 18 -4.06 -23.05 4.26
CA PRO A 18 -3.85 -23.48 5.65
C PRO A 18 -2.45 -23.17 6.22
N ASP A 19 -1.43 -23.24 5.38
CA ASP A 19 -0.03 -22.94 5.68
C ASP A 19 0.22 -21.44 5.99
N GLU A 20 -0.63 -20.56 5.45
CA GLU A 20 -0.57 -19.12 5.67
C GLU A 20 -1.50 -18.62 6.78
N TRP A 21 -2.23 -19.52 7.44
CA TRP A 21 -3.26 -19.16 8.43
C TRP A 21 -2.73 -18.31 9.59
N LYS A 22 -1.43 -18.43 9.90
CA LYS A 22 -0.71 -17.57 10.87
C LYS A 22 -0.79 -16.07 10.54
N TYR A 23 -0.93 -15.71 9.26
CA TYR A 23 -1.05 -14.33 8.79
C TYR A 23 -2.49 -13.87 8.56
N ARG A 24 -3.52 -14.65 8.94
CA ARG A 24 -4.92 -14.33 8.64
C ARG A 24 -5.37 -12.94 9.10
N ASN A 25 -4.98 -12.55 10.32
CA ASN A 25 -5.38 -11.25 10.89
C ASN A 25 -4.62 -10.11 10.19
N LEU A 26 -3.38 -10.37 9.79
CA LEU A 26 -2.59 -9.42 9.01
C LEU A 26 -3.24 -9.18 7.64
N LYS A 27 -3.55 -10.25 6.90
CA LYS A 27 -4.18 -10.18 5.57
C LYS A 27 -5.59 -9.59 5.60
N ARG A 28 -6.43 -9.96 6.58
CA ARG A 28 -7.87 -9.57 6.62
C ARG A 28 -8.16 -8.25 7.32
N VAL A 29 -7.27 -7.77 8.19
CA VAL A 29 -7.54 -6.60 9.05
C VAL A 29 -6.47 -5.54 8.89
N TRP A 30 -5.20 -5.86 9.16
CA TRP A 30 -4.14 -4.86 9.19
C TRP A 30 -3.77 -4.30 7.82
N LEU A 31 -3.70 -5.13 6.77
CA LEU A 31 -3.42 -4.64 5.42
C LEU A 31 -4.55 -3.75 4.87
N PRO A 32 -5.84 -4.12 4.99
CA PRO A 32 -6.93 -3.21 4.63
C PRO A 32 -6.92 -1.92 5.44
N ILE A 33 -6.67 -1.97 6.75
CA ILE A 33 -6.58 -0.77 7.60
C ILE A 33 -5.45 0.15 7.13
N TYR A 34 -4.29 -0.42 6.79
CA TYR A 34 -3.16 0.34 6.28
C TYR A 34 -3.51 1.10 5.00
N ASP A 35 -4.11 0.40 4.02
CA ASP A 35 -4.52 1.03 2.77
C ASP A 35 -5.62 2.08 3.01
N LEU A 36 -6.55 1.86 3.95
CA LEU A 36 -7.56 2.86 4.35
C LEU A 36 -6.93 4.11 4.99
N ILE A 37 -5.91 3.96 5.84
CA ILE A 37 -5.16 5.09 6.42
C ILE A 37 -4.47 5.88 5.30
N ALA A 38 -3.89 5.20 4.31
CA ALA A 38 -3.24 5.85 3.17
C ALA A 38 -4.24 6.59 2.27
N ILE A 39 -5.42 6.01 2.02
CA ILE A 39 -6.53 6.69 1.32
C ILE A 39 -6.93 7.95 2.09
N PHE A 40 -7.16 7.82 3.39
CA PHE A 40 -7.53 8.93 4.25
C PHE A 40 -6.46 10.03 4.22
N ALA A 41 -5.19 9.69 4.35
CA ALA A 41 -4.09 10.66 4.28
C ALA A 41 -4.05 11.40 2.93
N GLY A 42 -4.22 10.69 1.80
CA GLY A 42 -4.30 11.31 0.48
C GLY A 42 -5.48 12.27 0.33
N ILE A 43 -6.67 11.88 0.83
CA ILE A 43 -7.86 12.75 0.84
C ILE A 43 -7.64 14.00 1.72
N GLN A 44 -7.05 13.83 2.91
CA GLN A 44 -6.76 14.96 3.79
C GLN A 44 -5.76 15.93 3.16
N ALA A 45 -4.75 15.43 2.46
CA ALA A 45 -3.80 16.26 1.71
C ALA A 45 -4.48 17.13 0.65
N VAL A 46 -5.49 16.62 -0.06
CA VAL A 46 -6.23 17.39 -1.08
C VAL A 46 -7.20 18.40 -0.45
N LEU A 47 -7.88 18.02 0.64
CA LEU A 47 -8.91 18.89 1.24
C LEU A 47 -8.34 20.00 2.11
N PHE A 48 -7.23 19.74 2.79
CA PHE A 48 -6.65 20.64 3.79
C PHE A 48 -5.21 21.07 3.46
N GLY A 49 -4.64 20.57 2.37
CA GLY A 49 -3.24 20.77 2.04
C GLY A 49 -2.30 20.00 2.97
N SER A 50 -1.02 20.33 2.89
CA SER A 50 -0.01 19.86 3.82
C SER A 50 0.95 20.99 4.10
N THR A 51 0.86 21.59 5.28
CA THR A 51 1.71 22.71 5.70
C THR A 51 3.21 22.47 5.52
N ILE A 52 3.64 21.20 5.49
CA ILE A 52 5.03 20.81 5.23
C ILE A 52 5.30 20.78 3.72
N LEU A 53 4.44 20.12 2.93
CA LEU A 53 4.64 20.00 1.48
C LEU A 53 4.39 21.32 0.75
N ASP A 54 3.41 22.12 1.17
CA ASP A 54 3.09 23.42 0.57
C ASP A 54 4.21 24.45 0.72
N ARG A 55 5.16 24.19 1.62
CA ARG A 55 6.40 24.99 1.75
C ARG A 55 7.51 24.54 0.80
N LEU A 56 7.44 23.29 0.34
CA LEU A 56 8.46 22.67 -0.51
C LEU A 56 8.04 22.66 -1.99
N PHE A 57 6.74 22.62 -2.24
CA PHE A 57 6.16 22.43 -3.56
C PHE A 57 5.02 23.41 -3.80
N HIS A 58 4.69 23.62 -5.07
CA HIS A 58 3.49 24.37 -5.44
C HIS A 58 2.22 23.61 -5.00
N PRO A 59 1.15 24.32 -4.58
CA PRO A 59 -0.08 23.68 -4.10
C PRO A 59 -0.67 22.67 -5.08
N GLU A 60 -0.65 22.97 -6.39
CA GLU A 60 -1.14 22.06 -7.43
C GLU A 60 -0.40 20.71 -7.44
N LEU A 61 0.91 20.71 -7.14
CA LEU A 61 1.70 19.49 -7.05
C LEU A 61 1.34 18.71 -5.78
N VAL A 62 1.07 19.40 -4.66
CA VAL A 62 0.65 18.75 -3.41
C VAL A 62 -0.72 18.09 -3.58
N ASP A 63 -1.66 18.76 -4.24
CA ASP A 63 -2.97 18.19 -4.59
C ASP A 63 -2.82 16.97 -5.50
N LEU A 64 -1.99 17.07 -6.54
CA LEU A 64 -1.70 15.96 -7.44
C LEU A 64 -1.11 14.75 -6.70
N LEU A 65 -0.17 14.98 -5.78
CA LEU A 65 0.41 13.92 -4.94
C LEU A 65 -0.63 13.30 -4.02
N GLY A 66 -1.52 14.11 -3.43
CA GLY A 66 -2.63 13.64 -2.59
C GLY A 66 -3.62 12.76 -3.36
N ILE A 67 -4.06 13.21 -4.55
CA ILE A 67 -4.93 12.45 -5.45
C ILE A 67 -4.24 11.14 -5.87
N THR A 68 -2.97 11.20 -6.24
CA THR A 68 -2.19 10.04 -6.66
C THR A 68 -2.06 9.02 -5.53
N MET A 69 -1.77 9.47 -4.30
CA MET A 69 -1.69 8.63 -3.12
C MET A 69 -3.04 7.96 -2.82
N ALA A 70 -4.13 8.71 -2.81
CA ALA A 70 -5.47 8.16 -2.55
C ALA A 70 -5.89 7.13 -3.61
N THR A 71 -5.57 7.41 -4.88
CA THR A 71 -5.86 6.51 -6.01
C THR A 71 -5.08 5.21 -5.90
N ILE A 72 -3.75 5.29 -5.70
CA ILE A 72 -2.89 4.12 -5.54
C ILE A 72 -3.33 3.30 -4.32
N ALA A 73 -3.59 3.93 -3.19
CA ALA A 73 -4.02 3.23 -1.98
C ALA A 73 -5.38 2.54 -2.16
N THR A 74 -6.30 3.13 -2.93
CA THR A 74 -7.57 2.48 -3.30
C THR A 74 -7.35 1.24 -4.17
N VAL A 75 -6.42 1.32 -5.13
CA VAL A 75 -6.03 0.18 -5.96
C VAL A 75 -5.35 -0.92 -5.12
N CYS A 76 -4.48 -0.55 -4.17
CA CYS A 76 -3.89 -1.47 -3.20
C CYS A 76 -4.95 -2.16 -2.34
N LEU A 77 -5.94 -1.40 -1.84
CA LEU A 77 -7.04 -1.95 -1.05
C LEU A 77 -7.86 -2.97 -1.86
N ALA A 78 -8.12 -2.69 -3.14
CA ALA A 78 -8.74 -3.65 -4.04
C ALA A 78 -7.86 -4.89 -4.25
N GLY A 79 -6.55 -4.71 -4.40
CA GLY A 79 -5.57 -5.80 -4.48
C GLY A 79 -5.59 -6.71 -3.25
N VAL A 80 -5.57 -6.12 -2.06
CA VAL A 80 -5.66 -6.86 -0.78
C VAL A 80 -7.01 -7.54 -0.62
N ALA A 81 -8.09 -6.88 -1.03
CA ALA A 81 -9.45 -7.43 -0.95
C ALA A 81 -9.63 -8.64 -1.88
N PHE A 82 -8.99 -8.66 -3.05
CA PHE A 82 -9.14 -9.69 -4.08
C PHE A 82 -7.79 -10.34 -4.43
N PRO A 83 -7.48 -11.56 -3.92
CA PRO A 83 -6.19 -12.22 -4.12
C PRO A 83 -5.79 -12.44 -5.59
N SER A 84 -6.76 -12.49 -6.52
CA SER A 84 -6.50 -12.59 -7.96
C SER A 84 -5.80 -11.35 -8.53
N LEU A 85 -5.90 -10.19 -7.88
CA LEU A 85 -5.29 -8.92 -8.30
C LEU A 85 -3.87 -8.72 -7.74
N TRP A 86 -3.20 -9.79 -7.32
CA TRP A 86 -1.87 -9.73 -6.67
C TRP A 86 -0.81 -8.92 -7.45
N ARG A 87 -0.81 -8.99 -8.79
CA ARG A 87 0.14 -8.21 -9.63
C ARG A 87 -0.09 -6.71 -9.49
N VAL A 88 -1.36 -6.32 -9.47
CA VAL A 88 -1.77 -4.92 -9.29
C VAL A 88 -1.43 -4.46 -7.87
N GLU A 89 -1.60 -5.34 -6.87
CA GLU A 89 -1.21 -5.05 -5.48
C GLU A 89 0.30 -4.78 -5.36
N ILE A 90 1.16 -5.59 -6.02
CA ILE A 90 2.61 -5.38 -6.02
C ILE A 90 2.96 -4.00 -6.59
N ILE A 91 2.48 -3.69 -7.79
CA ILE A 91 2.78 -2.41 -8.46
C ILE A 91 2.28 -1.26 -7.59
N GLY A 92 1.04 -1.35 -7.09
CA GLY A 92 0.45 -0.33 -6.23
C GLY A 92 1.27 -0.10 -4.96
N LYS A 93 1.68 -1.17 -4.26
CA LYS A 93 2.45 -1.04 -3.02
C LYS A 93 3.87 -0.53 -3.27
N VAL A 94 4.51 -0.88 -4.39
CA VAL A 94 5.80 -0.29 -4.79
C VAL A 94 5.67 1.21 -5.03
N LEU A 95 4.64 1.65 -5.76
CA LEU A 95 4.39 3.07 -6.00
C LEU A 95 4.05 3.81 -4.69
N LEU A 96 3.25 3.20 -3.81
CA LEU A 96 2.90 3.77 -2.51
C LEU A 96 4.13 3.95 -1.62
N VAL A 97 4.99 2.92 -1.54
CA VAL A 97 6.27 3.01 -0.82
C VAL A 97 7.15 4.09 -1.43
N GLY A 98 7.21 4.19 -2.76
CA GLY A 98 7.95 5.22 -3.47
C GLY A 98 7.47 6.64 -3.12
N LEU A 99 6.16 6.86 -3.05
CA LEU A 99 5.58 8.15 -2.63
C LEU A 99 5.92 8.49 -1.18
N VAL A 100 5.76 7.54 -0.26
CA VAL A 100 6.07 7.76 1.16
C VAL A 100 7.57 8.01 1.37
N ALA A 101 8.42 7.22 0.73
CA ALA A 101 9.87 7.40 0.77
C ALA A 101 10.27 8.75 0.16
N GLY A 102 9.69 9.12 -0.99
CA GLY A 102 9.89 10.42 -1.63
C GLY A 102 9.50 11.58 -0.71
N TYR A 103 8.40 11.45 0.04
CA TYR A 103 8.00 12.45 1.03
C TYR A 103 9.03 12.52 2.18
N ILE A 104 9.43 11.39 2.76
CA ILE A 104 10.47 11.36 3.81
C ILE A 104 11.76 12.05 3.32
N THR A 105 12.24 11.69 2.13
CA THR A 105 13.43 12.30 1.51
C THR A 105 13.23 13.80 1.28
N SER A 106 12.03 14.22 0.86
CA SER A 106 11.71 15.64 0.66
C SER A 106 11.85 16.43 1.96
N ILE A 107 11.34 15.90 3.07
CA ILE A 107 11.47 16.54 4.39
C ILE A 107 12.94 16.59 4.82
N LEU A 108 13.68 15.49 4.68
CA LEU A 108 15.05 15.38 5.19
C LEU A 108 16.06 16.23 4.42
N LEU A 109 15.89 16.33 3.09
CA LEU A 109 16.88 16.98 2.23
C LEU A 109 16.52 18.41 1.83
N PHE A 110 15.22 18.75 1.77
CA PHE A 110 14.77 20.03 1.21
C PHE A 110 14.04 20.92 2.23
N SER A 111 13.92 20.51 3.49
CA SER A 111 13.34 21.35 4.55
C SER A 111 14.15 22.65 4.71
N GLN A 112 13.48 23.78 4.49
CA GLN A 112 14.06 25.13 4.70
C GLN A 112 14.13 25.54 6.18
N ARG A 113 13.55 24.74 7.09
CA ARG A 113 13.66 24.97 8.53
C ARG A 113 15.02 24.48 9.06
N PRO A 114 15.58 25.14 10.10
CA PRO A 114 16.84 24.71 10.73
C PRO A 114 16.80 23.26 11.22
N GLU A 115 15.61 22.80 11.63
CA GLU A 115 15.38 21.41 12.05
C GLU A 115 14.23 20.79 11.23
N PRO A 116 14.45 19.64 10.57
CA PRO A 116 13.40 18.91 9.86
C PRO A 116 12.37 18.37 10.87
N ASN A 117 11.13 18.19 10.44
CA ASN A 117 10.09 17.63 11.29
C ASN A 117 10.25 16.11 11.43
N LEU A 118 11.19 15.70 12.30
CA LEU A 118 11.55 14.30 12.54
C LEU A 118 10.38 13.49 13.09
N PHE A 119 9.43 14.12 13.77
CA PHE A 119 8.21 13.44 14.22
C PHE A 119 7.39 12.92 13.03
N VAL A 120 7.15 13.74 12.01
CA VAL A 120 6.44 13.33 10.80
C VAL A 120 7.23 12.28 10.03
N VAL A 121 8.56 12.44 9.91
CA VAL A 121 9.43 11.44 9.28
C VAL A 121 9.33 10.10 10.01
N GLY A 122 9.36 10.11 11.34
CA GLY A 122 9.21 8.90 12.17
C GLY A 122 7.87 8.22 11.96
N MET A 123 6.77 9.00 11.93
CA MET A 123 5.44 8.46 11.65
C MET A 123 5.32 7.83 10.26
N LEU A 124 5.82 8.50 9.22
CA LEU A 124 5.81 7.98 7.86
C LEU A 124 6.66 6.72 7.74
N THR A 125 7.85 6.74 8.36
CA THR A 125 8.77 5.58 8.39
C THR A 125 8.14 4.40 9.10
N PHE A 126 7.40 4.62 10.19
CA PHE A 126 6.68 3.57 10.92
C PHE A 126 5.61 2.87 10.06
N GLY A 127 5.04 3.55 9.07
CA GLY A 127 4.11 2.95 8.11
C GLY A 127 4.77 2.02 7.08
N LEU A 128 6.07 2.17 6.81
CA LEU A 128 6.77 1.43 5.76
C LEU A 128 6.95 -0.08 6.03
N PRO A 129 7.31 -0.54 7.25
CA PRO A 129 7.51 -1.95 7.54
C PRO A 129 6.34 -2.84 7.11
N LEU A 130 5.10 -2.38 7.26
CA LEU A 130 3.93 -3.17 6.88
C LEU A 130 3.79 -3.32 5.36
N ALA A 131 4.07 -2.26 4.60
CA ALA A 131 4.09 -2.31 3.14
C ALA A 131 5.21 -3.22 2.62
N PHE A 132 6.42 -3.08 3.19
CA PHE A 132 7.56 -3.95 2.85
C PHE A 132 7.29 -5.42 3.20
N PHE A 133 6.70 -5.68 4.37
CA PHE A 133 6.34 -7.04 4.77
C PHE A 133 5.39 -7.69 3.77
N ARG A 134 4.35 -6.95 3.33
CA ARG A 134 3.41 -7.49 2.32
C ARG A 134 4.09 -7.68 0.97
N LEU A 135 4.95 -6.77 0.53
CA LEU A 135 5.72 -6.95 -0.71
C LEU A 135 6.62 -8.19 -0.63
N ASN A 136 7.27 -8.44 0.51
CA ASN A 136 8.07 -9.65 0.70
C ASN A 136 7.20 -10.91 0.61
N LEU A 137 6.07 -10.91 1.32
CA LEU A 137 5.15 -12.04 1.34
C LEU A 137 4.54 -12.32 -0.05
N LEU A 138 4.17 -11.28 -0.81
CA LEU A 138 3.75 -11.41 -2.22
C LEU A 138 4.87 -11.94 -3.11
N GLY A 139 6.12 -11.58 -2.83
CA GLY A 139 7.29 -12.10 -3.53
C GLY A 139 7.53 -13.59 -3.26
N GLU A 140 7.26 -14.05 -2.05
CA GLU A 140 7.27 -15.48 -1.68
C GLU A 140 6.13 -16.23 -2.39
N GLU A 141 4.89 -15.74 -2.29
CA GLU A 141 3.72 -16.31 -2.99
C GLU A 141 3.96 -16.40 -4.52
N MET A 142 4.64 -15.43 -5.12
CA MET A 142 4.97 -15.43 -6.55
C MET A 142 5.97 -16.55 -6.92
N LYS A 143 6.94 -16.85 -6.04
CA LYS A 143 7.91 -17.92 -6.27
C LYS A 143 7.26 -19.29 -6.21
N GLU A 144 6.24 -19.47 -5.37
CA GLU A 144 5.50 -20.72 -5.24
C GLU A 144 4.57 -20.98 -6.44
N ARG A 145 3.95 -19.93 -6.99
CA ARG A 145 3.03 -20.05 -8.14
C ARG A 145 3.72 -20.32 -9.49
N ARG A 146 4.95 -19.83 -9.67
CA ARG A 146 5.73 -19.99 -10.91
C ARG A 146 6.02 -21.45 -11.30
N PRO A 147 6.49 -22.34 -10.40
CA PRO A 147 6.69 -23.75 -10.72
C PRO A 147 5.38 -24.51 -11.00
N GLU A 148 4.25 -24.13 -10.39
CA GLU A 148 2.94 -24.72 -10.68
C GLU A 148 2.44 -24.37 -12.09
N GLU A 149 2.63 -23.11 -12.51
CA GLU A 149 2.33 -22.66 -13.89
C GLU A 149 3.22 -23.37 -14.93
N GLU A 150 4.52 -23.55 -14.63
CA GLU A 150 5.46 -24.25 -15.51
C GLU A 150 5.19 -25.77 -15.62
N ALA A 151 4.70 -26.40 -14.56
CA ALA A 151 4.30 -27.81 -14.57
C ALA A 151 3.00 -28.02 -15.37
N SER A 152 2.01 -27.16 -15.17
CA SER A 152 0.72 -27.22 -15.87
C SER A 152 0.83 -26.92 -17.37
N ALA A 153 1.84 -26.15 -17.80
CA ALA A 153 2.10 -25.84 -19.21
C ALA A 153 2.84 -26.97 -19.96
N ARG A 154 3.33 -28.00 -19.25
CA ARG A 154 4.02 -29.17 -19.82
C ARG A 154 3.12 -30.39 -20.00
N GLU A 155 1.92 -30.37 -19.43
CA GLU A 155 0.85 -31.35 -19.65
C GLU A 155 -0.02 -30.95 -20.85
#